data_AF-A0A0C3NHE1-F1
#
_entry.id   AF-A0A0C3NHE1-F1
#
_cell.length_a   1.000
_cell.length_b   1.000
_cell.length_c   1.000
_cell.angle_alpha   90.00
_cell.angle_beta   90.00
_cell.angle_gamma   90.00
#
_symmetry.space_group_name_H-M   'P 1'
#
loop_
_entity.id
_entity.type
_entity.pdbx_description
1 polymer ?
#
loop_
_entity_poly.entity_id
_entity_poly.type
_entity_poly.pdbx_seq_one_letter_code
_entity_poly.pdbx_strand_id
1 'polypeptide(L)'
;MSLQYRITHVFSPLKLPDEDDHSHSNDLALSEAICDSAFDYSRHLDNPARAHWECVKKLLHNLYEATHLHQLEETPVASQLASMTTGDVVAYLIHAQNAAVVFRRDAEETIAESFEVSPTAAAVMGSCGKLICSYPGPAIAISNAVFDDAVFRLELAHFLCEMNDDSLDAAPTTRKAGSTVSEERDTVHPR
;
A
#
# COMPACT_ATOMS: atom_id res chain seq x y z
N MET A 1 4.11 15.55 12.42
CA MET A 1 3.40 14.52 13.21
C MET A 1 3.61 14.70 14.73
N SER A 2 2.53 14.64 15.54
CA SER A 2 2.63 14.73 17.01
C SER A 2 3.28 13.48 17.63
N LEU A 3 3.83 13.60 18.84
CA LEU A 3 4.36 12.43 19.57
C LEU A 3 3.24 11.45 19.93
N GLN A 4 2.06 11.96 20.30
CA GLN A 4 0.91 11.13 20.64
C GLN A 4 0.47 10.27 19.46
N TYR A 5 0.43 10.84 18.25
CA TYR A 5 0.06 10.11 17.04
C TYR A 5 1.04 8.96 16.75
N ARG A 6 2.36 9.20 16.90
CA ARG A 6 3.38 8.15 16.81
C ARG A 6 3.19 7.05 17.83
N ILE A 7 2.94 7.39 19.09
CA ILE A 7 2.71 6.41 20.16
C ILE A 7 1.52 5.53 19.77
N THR A 8 0.41 6.14 19.37
CA THR A 8 -0.80 5.43 18.95
C THR A 8 -0.55 4.47 17.79
N HIS A 9 0.04 4.95 16.70
CA HIS A 9 0.02 4.25 15.40
C HIS A 9 1.29 3.45 15.10
N VAL A 10 2.38 3.65 15.85
CA VAL A 10 3.63 2.86 15.70
C VAL A 10 3.81 1.86 16.83
N PHE A 11 3.42 2.22 18.07
CA PHE A 11 3.65 1.40 19.26
C PHE A 11 2.37 0.72 19.80
N SER A 12 1.19 1.11 19.28
CA SER A 12 -0.11 0.49 19.57
C SER A 12 -0.37 0.27 21.08
N PRO A 13 -0.58 1.34 21.86
CA PRO A 13 -0.79 1.26 23.30
C PRO A 13 -2.09 0.52 23.64
N LEU A 14 -2.17 0.01 24.88
CA LEU A 14 -3.33 -0.75 25.37
C LEU A 14 -4.66 0.03 25.27
N LYS A 15 -4.62 1.35 25.38
CA LYS A 15 -5.77 2.22 25.15
C LYS A 15 -5.59 2.91 23.80
N LEU A 16 -6.38 2.50 22.81
CA LEU A 16 -6.45 3.12 21.50
C LEU A 16 -7.37 4.37 21.53
N PRO A 17 -7.26 5.27 20.55
CA PRO A 17 -8.22 6.36 20.36
C PRO A 17 -9.64 5.82 20.20
N ASP A 18 -10.62 6.62 20.65
CA ASP A 18 -12.04 6.27 20.55
C ASP A 18 -12.68 6.69 19.21
N GLU A 19 -11.92 7.41 18.35
CA GLU A 19 -12.38 7.96 17.07
C GLU A 19 -11.42 7.61 15.94
N ASP A 20 -11.95 7.57 14.72
CA ASP A 20 -11.17 7.46 13.49
C ASP A 20 -10.44 8.78 13.22
N ASP A 21 -9.11 8.72 13.18
CA ASP A 21 -8.22 9.83 12.88
C ASP A 21 -7.53 9.70 11.51
N HIS A 22 -8.06 8.83 10.63
CA HIS A 22 -7.56 8.67 9.27
C HIS A 22 -7.68 9.97 8.47
N SER A 23 -6.55 10.42 7.94
CA SER A 23 -6.50 11.52 6.99
C SER A 23 -5.24 11.40 6.14
N HIS A 24 -5.30 11.86 4.90
CA HIS A 24 -4.13 11.91 4.02
C HIS A 24 -2.94 12.67 4.65
N SER A 25 -3.20 13.75 5.39
CA SER A 25 -2.14 14.49 6.10
C SER A 25 -1.45 13.65 7.19
N ASN A 26 -2.19 12.76 7.83
CA ASN A 26 -1.68 11.87 8.85
C ASN A 26 -0.90 10.71 8.23
N ASP A 27 -1.40 10.13 7.15
CA ASP A 27 -0.71 9.09 6.37
C ASP A 27 0.63 9.61 5.82
N LEU A 28 0.61 10.81 5.24
CA LEU A 28 1.82 11.49 4.75
C LEU A 28 2.81 11.74 5.89
N ALA A 29 2.34 12.19 7.04
CA ALA A 29 3.22 12.46 8.17
C ALA A 29 3.80 11.17 8.79
N LEU A 30 3.08 10.05 8.70
CA LEU A 30 3.54 8.74 9.14
C LEU A 30 4.55 8.15 8.14
N SER A 31 4.28 8.22 6.84
CA SER A 31 5.18 7.74 5.79
C SER A 31 6.49 8.54 5.78
N GLU A 32 6.43 9.87 5.95
CA GLU A 32 7.60 10.75 6.11
C GLU A 32 8.47 10.29 7.29
N ALA A 33 7.87 10.10 8.46
CA ALA A 33 8.63 9.74 9.65
C ALA A 33 9.25 8.34 9.58
N ILE A 34 8.58 7.38 8.94
CA ILE A 34 9.13 6.04 8.70
C ILE A 34 10.30 6.12 7.71
N CYS A 35 10.14 6.91 6.63
CA CYS A 35 11.19 7.17 5.65
C CYS A 35 12.42 7.79 6.34
N ASP A 36 12.25 8.91 7.05
CA ASP A 36 13.32 9.58 7.81
C ASP A 36 14.01 8.64 8.79
N SER A 37 13.24 7.85 9.53
CA SER A 37 13.78 6.86 10.49
C SER A 37 14.63 5.80 9.79
N ALA A 38 14.25 5.36 8.59
CA ALA A 38 15.05 4.41 7.82
C ALA A 38 16.34 5.04 7.28
N PHE A 39 16.31 6.31 6.89
CA PHE A 39 17.51 7.05 6.50
C PHE A 39 18.46 7.24 7.70
N ASP A 40 17.95 7.63 8.86
CA ASP A 40 18.74 7.78 10.09
C ASP A 40 19.31 6.44 10.57
N TYR A 41 18.50 5.37 10.55
CA TYR A 41 18.94 4.03 10.92
C TYR A 41 20.11 3.54 10.07
N SER A 42 20.12 3.86 8.76
CA SER A 42 21.20 3.46 7.85
C SER A 42 22.59 3.98 8.26
N ARG A 43 22.65 5.09 9.01
CA ARG A 43 23.90 5.67 9.54
C ARG A 43 24.52 4.82 10.64
N HIS A 44 23.73 3.97 11.29
CA HIS A 44 24.16 3.06 12.33
C HIS A 44 24.54 1.67 11.81
N LEU A 45 24.35 1.40 10.52
CA LEU A 45 24.70 0.13 9.89
C LEU A 45 26.14 0.13 9.38
N ASP A 46 26.81 -1.01 9.52
CA ASP A 46 28.10 -1.28 8.87
C ASP A 46 27.92 -1.43 7.35
N ASN A 47 28.99 -1.22 6.58
CA ASN A 47 28.96 -1.23 5.10
C ASN A 47 28.17 -2.39 4.44
N PRO A 48 28.35 -3.67 4.80
CA PRO A 48 27.58 -4.73 4.16
C PRO A 48 26.09 -4.67 4.49
N ALA A 49 25.72 -4.36 5.73
CA ALA A 49 24.31 -4.21 6.13
C ALA A 49 23.68 -2.96 5.50
N ARG A 50 24.44 -1.87 5.40
CA ARG A 50 23.99 -0.62 4.77
C ARG A 50 23.67 -0.81 3.30
N ALA A 51 24.49 -1.55 2.55
CA ALA A 51 24.23 -1.86 1.14
C ALA A 51 22.90 -2.62 0.94
N HIS A 52 22.60 -3.59 1.79
CA HIS A 52 21.31 -4.29 1.76
C HIS A 52 20.14 -3.39 2.19
N TRP A 53 20.39 -2.42 3.07
CA TRP A 53 19.37 -1.47 3.54
C TRP A 53 18.99 -0.41 2.51
N GLU A 54 19.79 -0.21 1.45
CA GLU A 54 19.47 0.73 0.38
C GLU A 54 18.12 0.40 -0.28
N CYS A 55 17.78 -0.88 -0.45
CA CYS A 55 16.48 -1.26 -1.02
C CYS A 55 15.31 -0.84 -0.12
N VAL A 56 15.49 -0.92 1.21
CA VAL A 56 14.47 -0.50 2.19
C VAL A 56 14.30 1.02 2.16
N LYS A 57 15.39 1.79 2.12
CA LYS A 57 15.31 3.26 1.97
C LYS A 57 14.60 3.65 0.69
N LYS A 58 14.95 3.01 -0.43
CA LYS A 58 14.33 3.30 -1.72
C LYS A 58 12.84 2.94 -1.73
N LEU A 59 12.47 1.79 -1.18
CA LEU A 59 11.07 1.38 -1.00
C LEU A 59 10.28 2.42 -0.20
N LEU A 60 10.79 2.82 0.97
CA LEU A 60 10.09 3.75 1.85
C LEU A 60 10.03 5.17 1.28
N HIS A 61 11.07 5.60 0.56
CA HIS A 61 11.04 6.85 -0.19
C HIS A 61 9.99 6.81 -1.31
N ASN A 62 9.95 5.73 -2.09
CA ASN A 62 8.93 5.54 -3.13
C ASN A 62 7.51 5.52 -2.57
N LEU A 63 7.31 4.88 -1.41
CA LEU A 63 6.03 4.86 -0.71
C LEU A 63 5.65 6.26 -0.22
N TYR A 64 6.60 7.02 0.32
CA TYR A 64 6.38 8.41 0.72
C TYR A 64 5.96 9.26 -0.49
N GLU A 65 6.66 9.18 -1.61
CA GLU A 65 6.30 9.92 -2.84
C GLU A 65 4.90 9.53 -3.34
N ALA A 66 4.57 8.23 -3.35
CA ALA A 66 3.24 7.75 -3.72
C ALA A 66 2.15 8.23 -2.74
N THR A 67 2.46 8.33 -1.45
CA THR A 67 1.54 8.84 -0.42
C THR A 67 1.44 10.37 -0.46
N HIS A 68 2.46 11.07 -0.94
CA HIS A 68 2.45 12.52 -1.11
C HIS A 68 1.50 12.95 -2.22
N LEU A 69 1.38 12.11 -3.26
CA LEU A 69 0.36 12.25 -4.27
C LEU A 69 -0.98 11.81 -3.66
N HIS A 70 -1.95 12.72 -3.60
CA HIS A 70 -3.28 12.41 -3.08
C HIS A 70 -4.03 11.39 -3.98
N GLN A 71 -3.68 11.34 -5.26
CA GLN A 71 -4.20 10.39 -6.24
C GLN A 71 -3.02 9.80 -7.00
N LEU A 72 -3.14 8.54 -7.41
CA LEU A 72 -2.16 7.96 -8.32
C LEU A 72 -2.26 8.65 -9.67
N GLU A 73 -1.16 9.22 -10.14
CA GLU A 73 -1.05 9.79 -11.47
C GLU A 73 -0.30 8.84 -12.41
N GLU A 74 -0.83 8.66 -13.61
CA GLU A 74 -0.34 7.66 -14.58
C GLU A 74 1.14 7.89 -14.95
N THR A 75 1.52 9.13 -15.22
CA THR A 75 2.90 9.46 -15.64
C THR A 75 3.92 9.20 -14.52
N PRO A 76 3.72 9.68 -13.28
CA PRO A 76 4.56 9.30 -12.13
C PRO A 76 4.65 7.79 -11.91
N VAL A 77 3.52 7.07 -11.96
CA VAL A 77 3.51 5.61 -11.77
C VAL A 77 4.31 4.91 -12.86
N ALA A 78 4.06 5.21 -14.13
CA ALA A 78 4.79 4.61 -15.25
C ALA A 78 6.30 4.91 -15.18
N SER A 79 6.67 6.14 -14.81
CA SER A 79 8.06 6.56 -14.63
C SER A 79 8.75 5.79 -13.49
N GLN A 80 8.04 5.63 -12.36
CA GLN A 80 8.57 4.90 -11.21
C GLN A 80 8.78 3.42 -11.54
N LEU A 81 7.80 2.77 -12.18
CA LEU A 81 7.93 1.39 -12.66
C LEU A 81 9.07 1.23 -13.66
N ALA A 82 9.24 2.18 -14.59
CA ALA A 82 10.34 2.17 -15.56
C ALA A 82 11.72 2.34 -14.92
N SER A 83 11.81 3.04 -13.79
CA SER A 83 13.07 3.27 -13.06
C SER A 83 13.54 2.08 -12.21
N MET A 84 12.75 1.01 -12.12
CA MET A 84 13.07 -0.17 -11.31
C MET A 84 14.25 -0.96 -11.89
N THR A 85 15.21 -1.22 -11.04
CA THR A 85 16.42 -2.04 -11.22
C THR A 85 16.38 -3.25 -10.30
N THR A 86 17.17 -4.28 -10.58
CA THR A 86 17.17 -5.54 -9.80
C THR A 86 17.35 -5.28 -8.31
N GLY A 87 16.45 -5.85 -7.49
CA GLY A 87 16.38 -5.66 -6.04
C GLY A 87 15.45 -4.52 -5.61
N ASP A 88 14.94 -3.71 -6.53
CA ASP A 88 13.99 -2.65 -6.19
C ASP A 88 12.61 -3.20 -5.86
N VAL A 89 11.94 -2.50 -4.94
CA VAL A 89 10.56 -2.74 -4.57
C VAL A 89 9.79 -1.43 -4.66
N VAL A 90 8.61 -1.48 -5.26
CA VAL A 90 7.66 -0.37 -5.34
C VAL A 90 6.31 -0.87 -4.83
N ALA A 91 5.62 -0.06 -4.04
CA ALA A 91 4.32 -0.40 -3.49
C ALA A 91 3.34 0.75 -3.70
N TYR A 92 2.11 0.41 -4.08
CA TYR A 92 1.00 1.34 -4.23
C TYR A 92 -0.16 0.92 -3.35
N LEU A 93 -0.77 1.89 -2.67
CA LEU A 93 -2.06 1.74 -2.03
C LEU A 93 -3.14 2.05 -3.07
N ILE A 94 -4.03 1.09 -3.31
CA ILE A 94 -5.18 1.22 -4.19
C ILE A 94 -6.39 1.49 -3.30
N HIS A 95 -6.67 2.77 -3.08
CA HIS A 95 -7.58 3.24 -2.04
C HIS A 95 -9.01 2.68 -2.20
N ALA A 96 -9.61 2.82 -3.38
CA ALA A 96 -10.97 2.35 -3.64
C ALA A 96 -11.14 0.83 -3.50
N GLN A 97 -10.05 0.06 -3.48
CA GLN A 97 -10.09 -1.41 -3.43
C GLN A 97 -9.62 -2.00 -2.09
N ASN A 98 -9.20 -1.15 -1.13
CA ASN A 98 -8.57 -1.61 0.11
C ASN A 98 -7.46 -2.65 -0.18
N ALA A 99 -6.67 -2.38 -1.22
CA ALA A 99 -5.64 -3.29 -1.70
C ALA A 99 -4.30 -2.57 -1.79
N ALA A 100 -3.22 -3.30 -1.54
CA ALA A 100 -1.88 -2.87 -1.89
C ALA A 100 -1.39 -3.72 -3.05
N VAL A 101 -0.68 -3.10 -3.99
CA VAL A 101 0.04 -3.79 -5.06
C VAL A 101 1.53 -3.53 -4.87
N VAL A 102 2.31 -4.60 -4.82
CA VAL A 102 3.77 -4.56 -4.64
C VAL A 102 4.44 -5.15 -5.87
N PHE A 103 5.35 -4.39 -6.47
CA PHE A 103 6.22 -4.84 -7.54
C PHE A 103 7.62 -5.08 -6.98
N ARG A 104 8.19 -6.25 -7.25
CA ARG A 104 9.58 -6.61 -6.90
C ARG A 104 10.35 -6.94 -8.16
N ARG A 105 11.40 -6.18 -8.44
CA ARG A 105 12.26 -6.42 -9.61
C ARG A 105 13.31 -7.46 -9.28
N ASP A 106 13.28 -8.59 -9.96
CA ASP A 106 14.37 -9.57 -9.97
C ASP A 106 15.22 -9.42 -11.26
N ALA A 107 16.21 -10.29 -11.44
CA ALA A 107 17.13 -10.27 -12.59
C ALA A 107 16.40 -10.48 -13.92
N GLU A 108 15.46 -11.42 -13.99
CA GLU A 108 14.80 -11.84 -15.24
C GLU A 108 13.31 -11.47 -15.31
N GLU A 109 12.68 -11.24 -14.15
CA GLU A 109 11.26 -10.98 -14.04
C GLU A 109 10.94 -9.95 -12.95
N THR A 110 9.78 -9.33 -13.08
CA THR A 110 9.15 -8.51 -12.04
C THR A 110 8.00 -9.31 -11.45
N ILE A 111 8.04 -9.52 -10.14
CA ILE A 111 6.93 -10.14 -9.40
C ILE A 111 5.97 -9.03 -8.97
N ALA A 112 4.71 -9.15 -9.39
CA ALA A 112 3.61 -8.32 -8.91
C ALA A 112 2.76 -9.11 -7.92
N GLU A 113 2.58 -8.59 -6.72
CA GLU A 113 1.80 -9.20 -5.64
C GLU A 113 0.70 -8.23 -5.20
N SER A 114 -0.50 -8.72 -4.91
CA SER A 114 -1.56 -7.90 -4.32
C SER A 114 -2.11 -8.50 -3.03
N PHE A 115 -2.53 -7.65 -2.09
CA PHE A 115 -3.15 -8.07 -0.84
C PHE A 115 -4.08 -7.03 -0.24
N GLU A 116 -5.02 -7.48 0.59
CA GLU A 116 -5.99 -6.63 1.32
C GLU A 116 -5.27 -5.82 2.42
N VAL A 117 -5.44 -4.51 2.46
CA VAL A 117 -4.70 -3.63 3.38
C VAL A 117 -5.27 -3.69 4.79
N SER A 118 -6.59 -3.76 4.90
CA SER A 118 -7.29 -3.87 6.18
C SER A 118 -8.41 -4.90 6.10
N PRO A 119 -8.57 -5.75 7.12
CA PRO A 119 -9.63 -6.74 7.13
C PRO A 119 -11.03 -6.08 7.16
N THR A 120 -12.00 -6.73 6.53
CA THR A 120 -13.42 -6.32 6.63
C THR A 120 -13.91 -6.25 8.09
N ALA A 121 -14.84 -5.32 8.36
CA ALA A 121 -15.45 -5.18 9.68
C ALA A 121 -16.13 -6.47 10.14
N ALA A 122 -16.77 -7.21 9.23
CA ALA A 122 -17.36 -8.51 9.50
C ALA A 122 -16.33 -9.55 9.98
N ALA A 123 -15.15 -9.61 9.36
CA ALA A 123 -14.08 -10.52 9.77
C ALA A 123 -13.53 -10.16 11.16
N VAL A 124 -13.38 -8.87 11.45
CA VAL A 124 -12.95 -8.38 12.76
C VAL A 124 -13.98 -8.72 13.84
N MET A 125 -15.23 -8.31 13.65
CA MET A 125 -16.32 -8.48 14.63
C MET A 125 -16.73 -9.95 14.81
N GLY A 126 -16.60 -10.76 13.76
CA GLY A 126 -16.90 -12.20 13.80
C GLY A 126 -15.81 -13.04 14.47
N SER A 127 -14.62 -12.48 14.72
CA SER A 127 -13.52 -13.22 15.35
C SER A 127 -13.71 -13.27 16.87
N CYS A 128 -13.73 -14.48 17.46
CA CYS A 128 -13.80 -14.66 18.92
C CYS A 128 -12.44 -14.43 19.63
N GLY A 129 -11.43 -13.95 18.91
CA GLY A 129 -10.05 -13.90 19.39
C GLY A 129 -9.15 -13.13 18.44
N LYS A 130 -8.12 -13.79 17.90
CA LYS A 130 -7.18 -13.17 16.95
C LYS A 130 -7.66 -13.42 15.53
N LEU A 131 -7.69 -12.36 14.71
CA LEU A 131 -7.82 -12.48 13.27
C LEU A 131 -6.44 -12.84 12.69
N ILE A 132 -6.40 -13.87 11.83
CA ILE A 132 -5.19 -14.22 11.08
C ILE A 132 -5.34 -13.62 9.69
N CYS A 133 -4.55 -12.59 9.40
CA CYS A 133 -4.41 -12.05 8.05
C CYS A 133 -3.19 -12.69 7.38
N SER A 134 -3.37 -13.23 6.18
CA SER A 134 -2.27 -13.82 5.40
C SER A 134 -1.91 -12.90 4.25
N TYR A 135 -0.69 -12.37 4.28
CA TYR A 135 -0.14 -11.47 3.28
C TYR A 135 1.24 -11.97 2.83
N PRO A 136 1.64 -11.76 1.57
CA PRO A 136 0.85 -11.25 0.43
C PRO A 136 -0.10 -12.31 -0.17
N GLY A 137 -1.02 -11.87 -1.03
CA GLY A 137 -1.99 -12.70 -1.74
C GLY A 137 -1.41 -13.34 -3.01
N PRO A 138 -2.18 -13.49 -4.11
CA PRO A 138 -1.67 -14.03 -5.36
C PRO A 138 -0.49 -13.21 -5.90
N ALA A 139 0.51 -13.90 -6.45
CA ALA A 139 1.67 -13.30 -7.09
C ALA A 139 1.71 -13.70 -8.57
N ILE A 140 2.07 -12.75 -9.43
CA ILE A 140 2.23 -12.95 -10.88
C ILE A 140 3.65 -12.56 -11.25
N ALA A 141 4.34 -13.46 -11.94
CA ALA A 141 5.65 -13.19 -12.52
C ALA A 141 5.49 -12.64 -13.95
N ILE A 142 6.07 -11.48 -14.21
CA ILE A 142 6.07 -10.82 -15.52
C ILE A 142 7.52 -10.77 -15.99
N SER A 143 7.83 -11.38 -17.14
CA SER A 143 9.20 -11.29 -17.69
C SER A 143 9.62 -9.84 -17.85
N ASN A 144 10.88 -9.51 -17.55
CA ASN A 144 11.39 -8.15 -17.68
C ASN A 144 11.26 -7.62 -19.11
N ALA A 145 11.32 -8.47 -20.14
CA ALA A 145 11.06 -8.08 -21.52
C ALA A 145 9.66 -7.50 -21.77
N VAL A 146 8.63 -8.01 -21.08
CA VAL A 146 7.25 -7.49 -21.15
C VAL A 146 7.09 -6.30 -20.22
N PHE A 147 7.60 -6.40 -18.99
CA PHE A 147 7.54 -5.29 -18.03
C PHE A 147 8.30 -4.06 -18.53
N ASP A 148 9.32 -4.24 -19.36
CA ASP A 148 10.11 -3.15 -19.91
C ASP A 148 9.53 -2.51 -21.17
N ASP A 149 8.47 -3.09 -21.73
CA ASP A 149 7.73 -2.50 -22.82
C ASP A 149 7.01 -1.23 -22.35
N ALA A 150 7.20 -0.13 -23.10
CA ALA A 150 6.67 1.17 -22.71
C ALA A 150 5.14 1.22 -22.78
N VAL A 151 4.52 0.52 -23.74
CA VAL A 151 3.07 0.47 -23.88
C VAL A 151 2.47 -0.33 -22.74
N PHE A 152 3.05 -1.49 -22.44
CA PHE A 152 2.62 -2.32 -21.30
C PHE A 152 2.66 -1.54 -19.98
N ARG A 153 3.75 -0.83 -19.67
CA ARG A 153 3.84 -0.05 -18.43
C ARG A 153 2.84 1.09 -18.37
N LEU A 154 2.58 1.76 -19.50
CA LEU A 154 1.61 2.84 -19.56
C LEU A 154 0.20 2.31 -19.25
N GLU A 155 -0.21 1.23 -19.91
CA GLU A 155 -1.50 0.58 -19.66
C GLU A 155 -1.61 0.05 -18.23
N LEU A 156 -0.53 -0.51 -17.68
CA LEU A 156 -0.49 -0.95 -16.28
C LEU A 156 -0.63 0.23 -15.31
N ALA A 157 0.05 1.34 -15.57
CA ALA A 157 -0.07 2.56 -14.76
C ALA A 157 -1.49 3.13 -14.83
N HIS A 158 -2.06 3.24 -16.04
CA HIS A 158 -3.44 3.67 -16.26
C HIS A 158 -4.41 2.78 -15.48
N PHE A 159 -4.27 1.45 -15.58
CA PHE A 159 -5.09 0.50 -14.83
C PHE A 159 -4.98 0.71 -13.31
N LEU A 160 -3.79 0.92 -12.75
CA LEU A 160 -3.62 1.17 -11.33
C LEU A 160 -4.28 2.48 -10.88
N CYS A 161 -4.19 3.53 -11.69
CA CYS A 161 -4.84 4.82 -11.44
C CYS A 161 -6.37 4.69 -11.45
N GLU A 162 -6.94 4.06 -12.47
CA GLU A 162 -8.39 3.83 -12.55
C GLU A 162 -8.88 3.02 -11.35
N MET A 163 -8.19 1.92 -11.01
CA MET A 163 -8.56 1.10 -9.85
C MET A 163 -8.43 1.82 -8.51
N ASN A 164 -7.58 2.85 -8.41
CA ASN A 164 -7.43 3.64 -7.20
C ASN A 164 -8.62 4.53 -6.93
N ASP A 165 -9.26 5.02 -7.98
CA ASP A 165 -10.35 6.00 -7.93
C ASP A 165 -11.72 5.34 -8.11
N ASP A 166 -11.83 4.34 -8.98
CA ASP A 166 -13.07 3.63 -9.25
C ASP A 166 -13.39 2.63 -8.14
N SER A 167 -14.54 2.82 -7.50
CA SER A 167 -15.16 1.74 -6.74
C SER A 167 -15.76 0.74 -7.71
N LEU A 168 -15.11 -0.40 -7.91
CA LEU A 168 -15.79 -1.57 -8.48
C LEU A 168 -17.06 -1.85 -7.64
N ASP A 169 -18.14 -2.30 -8.30
CA ASP A 169 -19.47 -2.62 -7.73
C ASP A 169 -19.48 -3.67 -6.58
N ALA A 170 -18.31 -4.00 -6.02
CA ALA A 170 -18.08 -4.82 -4.84
C ALA A 170 -18.22 -4.05 -3.50
N ALA A 171 -18.72 -2.81 -3.52
CA ALA A 171 -19.09 -2.10 -2.30
C ALA A 171 -20.17 -2.90 -1.53
N PRO A 172 -19.94 -3.27 -0.26
CA PRO A 172 -20.92 -4.02 0.51
C PRO A 172 -22.23 -3.24 0.62
N THR A 173 -23.31 -3.85 0.14
CA THR A 173 -24.66 -3.29 0.24
C THR A 173 -25.41 -3.98 1.36
N THR A 174 -25.90 -3.21 2.32
CA THR A 174 -26.82 -3.73 3.34
C THR A 174 -28.24 -3.26 3.08
N ARG A 175 -29.18 -4.13 3.42
CA ARG A 175 -30.60 -3.88 3.26
C ARG A 175 -31.16 -3.32 4.57
N LYS A 176 -31.36 -2.00 4.63
CA LYS A 176 -31.96 -1.33 5.78
C LYS A 176 -33.39 -0.93 5.45
N ALA A 177 -34.36 -1.34 6.27
CA ALA A 177 -35.77 -0.97 6.14
C ALA A 177 -36.39 -1.18 4.73
N GLY A 178 -35.96 -2.21 4.00
CA GLY A 178 -36.55 -2.59 2.72
C GLY A 178 -35.96 -1.91 1.47
N SER A 179 -35.08 -0.90 1.60
CA SER A 179 -34.29 -0.37 0.48
C SER A 179 -32.82 -0.81 0.59
N THR A 180 -32.19 -0.96 -0.57
CA THR A 180 -30.74 -1.18 -0.69
C THR A 180 -30.06 0.17 -0.55
N VAL A 181 -29.15 0.31 0.41
CA VAL A 181 -28.37 1.53 0.63
C VAL A 181 -26.90 1.13 0.58
N SER A 182 -26.08 1.90 -0.13
CA SER A 182 -24.62 1.74 -0.10
C SER A 182 -24.15 1.99 1.33
N GLU A 183 -23.52 1.00 1.97
CA GLU A 183 -23.09 1.11 3.36
C GLU A 183 -21.66 1.63 3.39
N GLU A 184 -21.49 2.95 3.57
CA GLU A 184 -20.19 3.67 3.69
C GLU A 184 -19.27 3.16 4.83
N ARG A 185 -19.67 2.14 5.60
CA ARG A 185 -18.95 1.65 6.79
C ARG A 185 -18.19 0.35 6.58
N ASP A 186 -18.28 -0.26 5.41
CA ASP A 186 -17.72 -1.57 5.17
C ASP A 186 -16.52 -1.47 4.21
N THR A 187 -15.40 -2.08 4.60
CA THR A 187 -14.18 -2.07 3.80
C THR A 187 -14.39 -2.85 2.51
N VAL A 188 -13.95 -2.29 1.37
CA VAL A 188 -14.04 -2.98 0.08
C VAL A 188 -13.22 -4.28 0.15
N HIS A 189 -13.82 -5.38 -0.30
CA HIS A 189 -13.15 -6.66 -0.36
C HIS A 189 -12.60 -6.84 -1.78
N PRO A 190 -11.26 -6.95 -1.97
CA PRO A 190 -10.65 -6.96 -3.30
C PRO A 190 -10.81 -8.29 -4.06
N ARG A 191 -11.65 -9.22 -3.59
CA ARG A 191 -11.91 -10.53 -4.21
C ARG A 191 -13.40 -10.80 -4.36
#